data_AF-A0A329REJ3-F1
#
_entry.id   AF-A0A329REJ3-F1
#
_cell.length_a   1.000
_cell.length_b   1.000
_cell.length_c   1.000
_cell.angle_alpha   90.00
_cell.angle_beta   90.00
_cell.angle_gamma   90.00
#
_symmetry.space_group_name_H-M   'P 1'
#
loop_
_entity.id
_entity.type
_entity.pdbx_description
1 polymer ?
#
loop_
_entity_poly.entity_id
_entity_poly.type
_entity_poly.pdbx_seq_one_letter_code
_entity_poly.pdbx_strand_id
1 'polypeptide(L)'
;MVNVLRTTSALAMVAASFGFVDAGNIKCTGINYNIRAGPDWATANEKCKPASQIATELATLKGVTDAIRLYSLTDCDQATAVVPAAIEAGLKIELGMWVDSSTSSFEAEKAAFQTLLETGVVQSEHIVGIHVGSEAVYRGDVTVEVAISNLEEIRTLCKANSGAASIPLTIADIGDTYSAYPKLIEAVDYVSANYFPFWEKVDIDGAADSFYKRFSALVETASTYNKEVIVGETGWASDGTGAGASPATAANAAKYFYDFYTLAAEKNLMYYYFSAFDEPWKLPTLEANETVEAYFGLFTEEGVLKDVISAKFDNTTASFDGSDSATITAVGGDDTTTTSTASDGDDATSDDATQDETTSDDVEDDTTTASSSHKDCAM
;
A
#
# COMPACT_ATOMS: atom_id res chain seq x y z
N MET A 1 16.86 59.48 -24.59
CA MET A 1 17.08 58.11 -25.09
C MET A 1 17.46 57.23 -23.92
N VAL A 2 16.54 56.42 -23.39
CA VAL A 2 16.78 55.06 -22.88
C VAL A 2 15.43 54.36 -22.96
N ASN A 3 15.33 53.33 -23.82
CA ASN A 3 14.19 52.44 -23.93
C ASN A 3 14.24 51.44 -22.77
N VAL A 4 13.15 51.31 -22.01
CA VAL A 4 12.94 50.17 -21.12
C VAL A 4 12.02 49.19 -21.85
N LEU A 5 12.61 48.15 -22.44
CA LEU A 5 11.89 47.02 -22.98
C LEU A 5 11.23 46.26 -21.84
N ARG A 6 9.89 46.26 -21.80
CA ARG A 6 9.12 45.24 -21.08
C ARG A 6 9.02 44.02 -22.00
N THR A 7 9.79 42.98 -21.72
CA THR A 7 9.59 41.66 -22.30
C THR A 7 8.51 40.94 -21.49
N THR A 8 7.30 40.89 -22.02
CA THR A 8 6.29 39.93 -21.61
C THR A 8 6.69 38.56 -22.15
N SER A 9 7.20 37.68 -21.30
CA SER A 9 7.36 36.26 -21.64
C SER A 9 5.98 35.63 -21.75
N ALA A 10 5.56 35.34 -22.98
CA ALA A 10 4.41 34.48 -23.24
C ALA A 10 4.81 33.05 -22.88
N LEU A 11 4.19 32.49 -21.83
CA LEU A 11 4.28 31.08 -21.50
C LEU A 11 3.48 30.32 -22.58
N ALA A 12 4.18 29.69 -23.51
CA ALA A 12 3.57 28.77 -24.45
C ALA A 12 3.23 27.47 -23.69
N MET A 13 1.96 27.29 -23.33
CA MET A 13 1.44 25.98 -22.95
C MET A 13 1.48 25.10 -24.20
N VAL A 14 2.50 24.25 -24.29
CA VAL A 14 2.47 23.11 -25.20
C VAL A 14 1.55 22.09 -24.55
N ALA A 15 0.28 22.08 -24.96
CA ALA A 15 -0.61 20.96 -24.70
C ALA A 15 -0.09 19.76 -25.50
N ALA A 16 0.76 18.96 -24.86
CA ALA A 16 1.10 17.65 -25.37
C ALA A 16 -0.18 16.80 -25.31
N SER A 17 -0.71 16.45 -26.48
CA SER A 17 -1.80 15.51 -26.62
C SER A 17 -1.23 14.11 -26.40
N PHE A 18 -1.03 13.76 -25.14
CA PHE A 18 -0.83 12.37 -24.77
C PHE A 18 -2.17 11.66 -24.94
N GLY A 19 -2.15 10.54 -25.67
CA GLY A 19 -3.29 9.65 -25.69
C GLY A 19 -3.49 9.15 -24.27
N PHE A 20 -4.48 9.69 -23.56
CA PHE A 20 -5.01 9.05 -22.38
C PHE A 20 -5.47 7.68 -22.83
N VAL A 21 -4.79 6.62 -22.39
CA VAL A 21 -5.42 5.31 -22.39
C VAL A 21 -6.57 5.49 -21.40
N ASP A 22 -7.79 5.48 -21.94
CA ASP A 22 -8.99 5.36 -21.15
C ASP A 22 -8.88 4.00 -20.45
N ALA A 23 -8.32 3.98 -19.24
CA ALA A 23 -8.32 2.82 -18.35
C ALA A 23 -9.73 2.60 -17.81
N GLY A 24 -10.71 2.74 -18.70
CA GLY A 24 -12.12 2.75 -18.42
C GLY A 24 -12.43 1.58 -17.52
N ASN A 25 -13.04 1.89 -16.38
CA ASN A 25 -13.53 0.98 -15.35
C ASN A 25 -12.59 0.53 -14.23
N ILE A 26 -11.29 0.86 -14.23
CA ILE A 26 -10.42 0.55 -13.08
C ILE A 26 -10.29 1.78 -12.17
N LYS A 27 -10.86 1.68 -10.96
CA LYS A 27 -10.62 2.65 -9.89
C LYS A 27 -10.20 1.93 -8.61
N CYS A 28 -8.90 1.82 -8.36
CA CYS A 28 -8.35 1.27 -7.13
C CYS A 28 -8.57 2.24 -5.96
N THR A 29 -8.72 1.68 -4.76
CA THR A 29 -8.80 2.45 -3.52
C THR A 29 -7.48 3.20 -3.24
N GLY A 30 -6.36 2.55 -3.52
CA GLY A 30 -4.99 3.05 -3.41
C GLY A 30 -4.02 2.22 -4.25
N ILE A 31 -2.86 2.78 -4.60
CA ILE A 31 -1.78 2.06 -5.30
C ILE A 31 -0.43 2.42 -4.68
N ASN A 32 0.44 1.43 -4.50
CA ASN A 32 1.82 1.64 -4.04
C ASN A 32 2.67 2.27 -5.16
N TYR A 33 3.40 3.35 -4.84
CA TYR A 33 4.19 4.11 -5.80
C TYR A 33 5.63 4.31 -5.34
N ASN A 34 6.57 4.09 -6.25
CA ASN A 34 8.01 4.32 -6.05
C ASN A 34 8.58 5.09 -7.26
N ILE A 35 9.59 5.93 -6.99
CA ILE A 35 10.27 6.75 -8.00
C ILE A 35 11.71 6.29 -8.29
N ARG A 36 12.07 5.10 -7.84
CA ARG A 36 13.36 4.50 -8.16
C ARG A 36 13.42 4.12 -9.63
N ALA A 37 14.57 4.40 -10.24
CA ALA A 37 14.94 4.06 -11.62
C ALA A 37 16.30 3.34 -11.69
N GLY A 38 17.01 3.25 -10.56
CA GLY A 38 18.34 2.67 -10.51
C GLY A 38 18.72 2.17 -9.11
N PRO A 39 19.77 1.34 -9.03
CA PRO A 39 20.25 0.74 -7.79
C PRO A 39 20.93 1.77 -6.87
N ASP A 40 21.23 1.39 -5.62
CA ASP A 40 21.79 2.31 -4.61
C ASP A 40 23.16 2.90 -4.93
N TRP A 41 23.96 2.21 -5.72
CA TRP A 41 25.27 2.72 -6.14
C TRP A 41 25.21 3.66 -7.35
N ALA A 42 24.03 3.85 -7.95
CA ALA A 42 23.85 4.75 -9.08
C ALA A 42 23.94 6.22 -8.65
N THR A 43 24.27 7.11 -9.58
CA THR A 43 24.21 8.55 -9.30
C THR A 43 22.76 8.99 -9.08
N ALA A 44 22.51 10.11 -8.39
CA ALA A 44 21.14 10.55 -8.10
C ALA A 44 20.23 10.65 -9.35
N ASN A 45 20.77 11.09 -10.49
CA ASN A 45 20.03 11.22 -11.74
C ASN A 45 19.73 9.88 -12.44
N GLU A 46 20.43 8.81 -12.08
CA GLU A 46 20.21 7.45 -12.58
C GLU A 46 19.39 6.63 -11.58
N LYS A 47 19.59 6.89 -10.28
CA LYS A 47 18.88 6.26 -9.16
C LYS A 47 17.41 6.67 -9.13
N CYS A 48 17.10 7.92 -9.44
CA CYS A 48 15.79 8.53 -9.22
C CYS A 48 15.17 9.05 -10.51
N LYS A 49 13.87 8.82 -10.69
CA LYS A 49 13.11 9.35 -11.83
C LYS A 49 13.14 10.89 -11.81
N PRO A 50 13.29 11.56 -12.97
CA PRO A 50 13.24 13.02 -13.03
C PRO A 50 11.82 13.54 -12.77
N ALA A 51 11.71 14.78 -12.28
CA ALA A 51 10.43 15.42 -11.95
C ALA A 51 9.38 15.38 -13.08
N SER A 52 9.81 15.47 -14.34
CA SER A 52 8.90 15.37 -15.49
C SER A 52 8.27 13.98 -15.64
N GLN A 53 9.02 12.93 -15.32
CA GLN A 53 8.51 11.56 -15.33
C GLN A 53 7.56 11.35 -14.15
N ILE A 54 7.96 11.80 -12.95
CA ILE A 54 7.10 11.76 -11.74
C ILE A 54 5.75 12.42 -12.02
N ALA A 55 5.74 13.64 -12.58
CA ALA A 55 4.51 14.35 -12.91
C ALA A 55 3.63 13.58 -13.94
N THR A 56 4.25 12.94 -14.93
CA THR A 56 3.53 12.14 -15.93
C THR A 56 2.92 10.89 -15.29
N GLU A 57 3.68 10.17 -14.47
CA GLU A 57 3.25 8.97 -13.77
C GLU A 57 2.10 9.27 -12.78
N LEU A 58 2.20 10.36 -12.03
CA LEU A 58 1.13 10.80 -11.12
C LEU A 58 -0.15 11.17 -11.87
N ALA A 59 -0.04 11.81 -13.04
CA ALA A 59 -1.20 12.09 -13.89
C ALA A 59 -1.84 10.80 -14.41
N THR A 60 -1.04 9.79 -14.79
CA THR A 60 -1.52 8.45 -15.14
C THR A 60 -2.23 7.79 -13.97
N LEU A 61 -1.60 7.79 -12.78
CA LEU A 61 -2.18 7.17 -11.57
C LEU A 61 -3.49 7.83 -11.16
N LYS A 62 -3.63 9.15 -11.32
CA LYS A 62 -4.88 9.85 -11.02
C LYS A 62 -6.08 9.34 -11.84
N GLY A 63 -5.81 8.80 -13.03
CA GLY A 63 -6.82 8.14 -13.86
C GLY A 63 -7.41 6.88 -13.23
N VAL A 64 -6.66 6.19 -12.36
CA VAL A 64 -7.02 4.86 -11.83
C VAL A 64 -7.06 4.76 -10.30
N THR A 65 -6.65 5.78 -9.56
CA THR A 65 -6.75 5.84 -8.09
C THR A 65 -6.91 7.29 -7.62
N ASP A 66 -7.36 7.49 -6.39
CA ASP A 66 -7.34 8.79 -5.72
C ASP A 66 -6.27 8.89 -4.63
N ALA A 67 -5.63 7.78 -4.28
CA ALA A 67 -4.58 7.72 -3.28
C ALA A 67 -3.37 6.91 -3.75
N ILE A 68 -2.18 7.36 -3.36
CA ILE A 68 -0.93 6.62 -3.49
C ILE A 68 -0.32 6.36 -2.11
N ARG A 69 0.43 5.27 -1.98
CA ARG A 69 1.25 4.98 -0.80
C ARG A 69 2.72 5.04 -1.18
N LEU A 70 3.50 5.77 -0.40
CA LEU A 70 4.96 5.88 -0.53
C LEU A 70 5.64 5.00 0.52
N TYR A 71 6.91 4.65 0.32
CA TYR A 71 7.67 3.80 1.25
C TYR A 71 8.65 4.57 2.15
N SER A 72 9.10 5.72 1.68
CA SER A 72 10.15 6.51 2.31
C SER A 72 9.96 7.98 1.97
N LEU A 73 10.37 8.86 2.89
CA LEU A 73 10.50 10.29 2.65
C LEU A 73 11.88 10.65 2.11
N THR A 74 12.90 9.87 2.43
CA THR A 74 14.31 10.18 2.14
C THR A 74 14.84 9.52 0.87
N ASP A 75 14.39 8.31 0.52
CA ASP A 75 14.83 7.65 -0.69
C ASP A 75 14.34 8.43 -1.91
N CYS A 76 15.30 8.85 -2.74
CA CYS A 76 15.07 9.78 -3.85
C CYS A 76 14.38 11.10 -3.47
N ASP A 77 14.53 11.56 -2.21
CA ASP A 77 13.94 12.81 -1.71
C ASP A 77 12.43 12.90 -1.98
N GLN A 78 11.72 11.78 -1.80
CA GLN A 78 10.29 11.66 -2.08
C GLN A 78 9.44 12.70 -1.32
N ALA A 79 9.85 13.13 -0.13
CA ALA A 79 9.21 14.21 0.60
C ALA A 79 9.09 15.50 -0.23
N THR A 80 10.13 15.84 -0.99
CA THR A 80 10.17 17.06 -1.81
C THR A 80 9.75 16.79 -3.26
N ALA A 81 10.15 15.65 -3.81
CA ALA A 81 9.96 15.31 -5.22
C ALA A 81 8.54 14.84 -5.54
N VAL A 82 7.89 14.11 -4.61
CA VAL A 82 6.61 13.43 -4.87
C VAL A 82 5.46 14.12 -4.14
N VAL A 83 5.60 14.46 -2.86
CA VAL A 83 4.46 14.96 -2.07
C VAL A 83 3.80 16.20 -2.69
N PRO A 84 4.53 17.27 -3.06
CA PRO A 84 3.90 18.43 -3.71
C PRO A 84 3.32 18.10 -5.09
N ALA A 85 4.00 17.26 -5.87
CA ALA A 85 3.56 16.88 -7.21
C ALA A 85 2.28 16.03 -7.20
N ALA A 86 2.13 15.13 -6.22
CA ALA A 86 0.94 14.31 -6.05
C ALA A 86 -0.25 15.17 -5.62
N ILE A 87 -0.04 16.14 -4.72
CA ILE A 87 -1.07 17.12 -4.34
C ILE A 87 -1.51 17.95 -5.56
N GLU A 88 -0.56 18.44 -6.37
CA GLU A 88 -0.86 19.18 -7.61
C GLU A 88 -1.65 18.33 -8.62
N ALA A 89 -1.36 17.03 -8.72
CA ALA A 89 -2.10 16.08 -9.53
C ALA A 89 -3.49 15.71 -8.95
N GLY A 90 -3.83 16.19 -7.74
CA GLY A 90 -5.09 15.88 -7.08
C GLY A 90 -5.16 14.48 -6.48
N LEU A 91 -4.01 13.87 -6.18
CA LEU A 91 -3.89 12.61 -5.45
C LEU A 91 -3.75 12.88 -3.95
N LYS A 92 -4.30 11.99 -3.15
CA LYS A 92 -4.01 11.86 -1.72
C LYS A 92 -2.84 10.91 -1.50
N ILE A 93 -2.21 10.99 -0.32
CA ILE A 93 -0.96 10.28 -0.05
C ILE A 93 -1.04 9.60 1.31
N GLU A 94 -0.68 8.33 1.38
CA GLU A 94 -0.19 7.72 2.61
C GLU A 94 1.34 7.85 2.63
N LEU A 95 1.85 8.54 3.64
CA LEU A 95 3.30 8.73 3.79
C LEU A 95 3.92 7.49 4.42
N GLY A 96 4.99 6.98 3.80
CA GLY A 96 5.81 5.93 4.38
C GLY A 96 7.11 6.46 4.93
N MET A 97 7.51 5.95 6.08
CA MET A 97 8.81 6.21 6.69
C MET A 97 9.55 4.89 6.82
N TRP A 98 10.66 4.74 6.10
CA TRP A 98 11.42 3.50 6.09
C TRP A 98 12.08 3.23 7.46
N VAL A 99 12.00 1.99 7.93
CA VAL A 99 12.64 1.54 9.17
C VAL A 99 13.39 0.26 8.87
N ASP A 100 14.67 0.24 9.21
CA ASP A 100 15.55 -0.92 9.10
C ASP A 100 16.36 -1.09 10.40
N SER A 101 17.35 -2.00 10.40
CA SER A 101 18.19 -2.27 11.58
C SER A 101 19.13 -1.11 11.96
N SER A 102 19.29 -0.11 11.09
CA SER A 102 20.05 1.09 11.36
C SER A 102 19.17 2.19 11.93
N THR A 103 19.41 2.57 13.19
CA THR A 103 18.73 3.69 13.83
C THR A 103 18.88 5.00 13.02
N SER A 104 19.98 5.17 12.28
CA SER A 104 20.18 6.37 11.46
C SER A 104 19.17 6.51 10.32
N SER A 105 18.64 5.40 9.80
CA SER A 105 17.63 5.42 8.74
C SER A 105 16.34 6.05 9.24
N PHE A 106 15.81 5.57 10.37
CA PHE A 106 14.62 6.16 10.99
C PHE A 106 14.83 7.62 11.43
N GLU A 107 16.00 7.96 11.98
CA GLU A 107 16.30 9.35 12.35
C GLU A 107 16.31 10.29 11.13
N ALA A 108 16.78 9.83 9.97
CA ALA A 108 16.75 10.59 8.72
C ALA A 108 15.31 10.78 8.22
N GLU A 109 14.49 9.73 8.24
CA GLU A 109 13.06 9.78 7.92
C GLU A 109 12.31 10.77 8.82
N LYS A 110 12.55 10.70 10.13
CA LYS A 110 11.97 11.62 11.11
C LYS A 110 12.36 13.08 10.85
N ALA A 111 13.63 13.34 10.54
CA ALA A 111 14.10 14.69 10.21
C ALA A 111 13.47 15.22 8.90
N ALA A 112 13.32 14.37 7.89
CA ALA A 112 12.63 14.71 6.65
C ALA A 112 11.14 15.02 6.91
N PHE A 113 10.47 14.22 7.75
CA PHE A 113 9.09 14.47 8.15
C PHE A 113 8.92 15.79 8.90
N GLN A 114 9.82 16.12 9.84
CA GLN A 114 9.80 17.42 10.53
C GLN A 114 9.92 18.59 9.54
N THR A 115 10.82 18.47 8.56
CA THR A 115 10.96 19.46 7.48
C THR A 115 9.68 19.57 6.65
N LEU A 116 9.07 18.43 6.32
CA LEU A 116 7.81 18.39 5.55
C LEU A 116 6.65 19.04 6.33
N LEU A 117 6.55 18.81 7.65
CA LEU A 117 5.58 19.47 8.52
C LEU A 117 5.70 20.99 8.49
N GLU A 118 6.92 21.54 8.41
CA GLU A 118 7.18 22.98 8.34
C GLU A 118 6.71 23.62 7.02
N THR A 119 6.59 22.84 5.94
CA THR A 119 6.08 23.34 4.66
C THR A 119 4.57 23.64 4.67
N GLY A 120 3.84 23.05 5.61
CA GLY A 120 2.38 23.18 5.71
C GLY A 120 1.58 22.30 4.74
N VAL A 121 2.22 21.43 3.95
CA VAL A 121 1.52 20.50 3.03
C VAL A 121 0.96 19.26 3.74
N VAL A 122 1.46 18.95 4.94
CA VAL A 122 0.96 17.82 5.75
C VAL A 122 -0.36 18.24 6.40
N GLN A 123 -1.45 17.97 5.69
CA GLN A 123 -2.82 18.23 6.13
C GLN A 123 -3.68 17.00 5.84
N SER A 124 -4.67 16.72 6.68
CA SER A 124 -5.59 15.58 6.50
C SER A 124 -6.41 15.63 5.20
N GLU A 125 -6.46 16.78 4.52
CA GLU A 125 -7.01 16.90 3.16
C GLU A 125 -6.14 16.20 2.11
N HIS A 126 -4.82 16.21 2.31
CA HIS A 126 -3.82 15.70 1.37
C HIS A 126 -3.25 14.35 1.79
N ILE A 127 -3.08 14.15 3.10
CA ILE A 127 -2.42 13.00 3.69
C ILE A 127 -3.47 12.15 4.42
N VAL A 128 -3.70 10.93 3.93
CA VAL A 128 -4.74 10.02 4.45
C VAL A 128 -4.25 9.10 5.57
N GLY A 129 -2.93 8.96 5.71
CA GLY A 129 -2.31 8.16 6.75
C GLY A 129 -0.78 8.30 6.73
N ILE A 130 -0.16 7.83 7.80
CA ILE A 130 1.31 7.73 7.90
C ILE A 130 1.65 6.33 8.43
N HIS A 131 2.44 5.56 7.70
CA HIS A 131 2.99 4.31 8.22
C HIS A 131 4.47 4.47 8.60
N VAL A 132 4.81 4.01 9.80
CA VAL A 132 6.17 4.06 10.36
C VAL A 132 6.77 2.66 10.30
N GLY A 133 7.60 2.44 9.28
CA GLY A 133 8.09 1.12 8.88
C GLY A 133 7.17 0.43 7.86
N SER A 134 7.78 -0.48 7.09
CA SER A 134 7.08 -1.49 6.29
C SER A 134 7.83 -2.80 6.52
N GLU A 135 7.17 -3.82 7.07
CA GLU A 135 7.72 -5.16 7.36
C GLU A 135 8.98 -5.20 8.24
N ALA A 136 9.30 -4.11 8.96
CA ALA A 136 10.53 -4.02 9.73
C ALA A 136 10.58 -5.05 10.88
N VAL A 137 9.42 -5.42 11.46
CA VAL A 137 9.36 -6.46 12.49
C VAL A 137 9.46 -7.84 11.85
N TYR A 138 8.77 -8.09 10.74
CA TYR A 138 8.87 -9.34 9.98
C TYR A 138 10.32 -9.63 9.53
N ARG A 139 11.00 -8.62 8.98
CA ARG A 139 12.43 -8.70 8.63
C ARG A 139 13.31 -8.96 9.84
N GLY A 140 12.86 -8.58 11.03
CA GLY A 140 13.64 -8.69 12.27
C GLY A 140 14.67 -7.57 12.41
N ASP A 141 14.47 -6.48 11.66
CA ASP A 141 15.28 -5.27 11.74
C ASP A 141 15.09 -4.58 13.09
N VAL A 142 13.86 -4.57 13.60
CA VAL A 142 13.48 -3.98 14.87
C VAL A 142 12.58 -4.92 15.66
N THR A 143 12.59 -4.79 16.99
CA THR A 143 11.60 -5.47 17.84
C THR A 143 10.27 -4.74 17.79
N VAL A 144 9.20 -5.41 18.25
CA VAL A 144 7.87 -4.78 18.37
C VAL A 144 7.91 -3.52 19.24
N GLU A 145 8.67 -3.54 20.33
CA GLU A 145 8.82 -2.38 21.22
C GLU A 145 9.50 -1.20 20.53
N VAL A 146 10.50 -1.46 19.69
CA VAL A 146 11.18 -0.42 18.91
C VAL A 146 10.25 0.14 17.83
N ALA A 147 9.51 -0.72 17.13
CA ALA A 147 8.53 -0.27 16.14
C ALA A 147 7.45 0.63 16.75
N ILE A 148 6.89 0.25 17.90
CA ILE A 148 5.92 1.07 18.66
C ILE A 148 6.57 2.37 19.16
N SER A 149 7.81 2.33 19.64
CA SER A 149 8.52 3.54 20.07
C SER A 149 8.70 4.53 18.92
N ASN A 150 9.11 4.05 17.74
CA ASN A 150 9.25 4.89 16.55
C ASN A 150 7.91 5.51 16.13
N LEU A 151 6.82 4.73 16.16
CA LEU A 151 5.46 5.21 15.91
C LEU A 151 5.07 6.35 16.87
N GLU A 152 5.33 6.19 18.16
CA GLU A 152 4.97 7.19 19.19
C GLU A 152 5.79 8.48 19.08
N GLU A 153 7.04 8.42 18.59
CA GLU A 153 7.82 9.61 18.26
C GLU A 153 7.15 10.43 17.15
N ILE A 154 6.74 9.77 16.07
CA ILE A 154 6.03 10.41 14.95
C ILE A 154 4.65 10.91 15.39
N ARG A 155 3.94 10.14 16.23
CA ARG A 155 2.66 10.53 16.83
C ARG A 155 2.80 11.82 17.64
N THR A 156 3.89 11.97 18.38
CA THR A 156 4.19 13.19 19.15
C THR A 156 4.38 14.39 18.24
N LEU A 157 5.10 14.24 17.12
CA LEU A 157 5.27 15.29 16.12
C LEU A 157 3.94 15.69 15.48
N CYS A 158 3.11 14.71 15.12
CA CYS A 158 1.79 14.96 14.52
C CYS A 158 0.89 15.73 15.49
N LYS A 159 0.81 15.32 16.76
CA LYS A 159 0.02 16.01 17.79
C LYS A 159 0.45 17.47 18.03
N ALA A 160 1.74 17.78 17.81
CA ALA A 160 2.28 19.13 17.95
C ALA A 160 1.99 20.03 16.73
N ASN A 161 1.48 19.48 15.62
CA ASN A 161 1.18 20.20 14.39
C ASN A 161 -0.33 20.12 14.07
N SER A 162 -1.01 21.27 13.96
CA SER A 162 -2.46 21.29 13.76
C SER A 162 -2.93 20.66 12.45
N GLY A 163 -2.11 20.66 11.40
CA GLY A 163 -2.43 20.01 10.12
C GLY A 163 -2.32 18.49 10.17
N ALA A 164 -1.41 17.98 11.01
CA ALA A 164 -1.14 16.55 11.13
C ALA A 164 -1.84 15.86 12.31
N ALA A 165 -2.37 16.62 13.27
CA ALA A 165 -2.88 16.09 14.55
C ALA A 165 -4.02 15.06 14.41
N SER A 166 -4.76 15.06 13.30
CA SER A 166 -5.85 14.12 13.02
C SER A 166 -5.50 13.06 11.95
N ILE A 167 -4.28 13.06 11.42
CA ILE A 167 -3.85 12.04 10.46
C ILE A 167 -3.62 10.73 11.23
N PRO A 168 -4.19 9.60 10.79
CA PRO A 168 -4.01 8.33 11.47
C PRO A 168 -2.63 7.73 11.18
N LEU A 169 -2.05 7.09 12.19
CA LEU A 169 -0.74 6.46 12.13
C LEU A 169 -0.85 4.94 12.23
N THR A 170 0.00 4.23 11.49
CA THR A 170 0.12 2.77 11.53
C THR A 170 1.57 2.31 11.47
N ILE A 171 1.79 1.01 11.61
CA ILE A 171 3.04 0.30 11.30
C ILE A 171 2.67 -0.70 10.21
N ALA A 172 3.20 -0.57 9.00
CA ALA A 172 2.91 -1.57 7.97
C ALA A 172 3.76 -2.83 8.23
N ASP A 173 3.13 -4.00 8.27
CA ASP A 173 3.83 -5.29 8.43
C ASP A 173 2.96 -6.43 7.88
N ILE A 174 3.46 -7.67 7.84
CA ILE A 174 2.64 -8.80 7.40
C ILE A 174 1.59 -9.12 8.45
N GLY A 175 0.43 -9.63 8.02
CA GLY A 175 -0.65 -9.93 8.97
C GLY A 175 -0.33 -11.03 9.99
N ASP A 176 0.62 -11.92 9.67
CA ASP A 176 1.12 -12.92 10.63
C ASP A 176 1.90 -12.26 11.80
N THR A 177 2.60 -11.15 11.55
CA THR A 177 3.27 -10.37 12.60
C THR A 177 2.24 -9.77 13.55
N TYR A 178 1.16 -9.20 13.02
CA TYR A 178 0.07 -8.67 13.84
C TYR A 178 -0.61 -9.76 14.67
N SER A 179 -0.84 -10.94 14.07
CA SER A 179 -1.42 -12.10 14.75
C SER A 179 -0.52 -12.63 15.87
N ALA A 180 0.80 -12.66 15.64
CA ALA A 180 1.78 -13.08 16.65
C ALA A 180 1.97 -12.04 17.77
N TYR A 181 1.77 -10.75 17.46
CA TYR A 181 2.00 -9.65 18.41
C TYR A 181 0.81 -8.67 18.46
N PRO A 182 -0.33 -9.04 19.09
CA PRO A 182 -1.52 -8.17 19.17
C PRO A 182 -1.29 -6.79 19.79
N LYS A 183 -0.21 -6.58 20.56
CA LYS A 183 0.22 -5.25 21.03
C LYS A 183 0.51 -4.25 19.90
N LEU A 184 0.84 -4.72 18.69
CA LEU A 184 0.94 -3.86 17.50
C LEU A 184 -0.44 -3.31 17.12
N ILE A 185 -1.49 -4.15 17.15
CA ILE A 185 -2.88 -3.75 16.89
C ILE A 185 -3.32 -2.65 17.87
N GLU A 186 -2.96 -2.81 19.15
CA GLU A 186 -3.30 -1.83 20.19
C GLU A 186 -2.63 -0.45 19.97
N ALA A 187 -1.38 -0.44 19.48
CA ALA A 187 -0.57 0.77 19.35
C ALA A 187 -0.92 1.65 18.13
N VAL A 188 -1.41 1.04 17.04
CA VAL A 188 -1.71 1.74 15.78
C VAL A 188 -3.12 2.32 15.77
N ASP A 189 -3.39 3.33 14.94
CA ASP A 189 -4.74 3.87 14.76
C ASP A 189 -5.61 2.95 13.89
N TYR A 190 -4.98 2.26 12.93
CA TYR A 190 -5.54 1.20 12.10
C TYR A 190 -4.44 0.19 11.77
N VAL A 191 -4.80 -1.04 11.45
CA VAL A 191 -3.86 -2.08 11.04
C VAL A 191 -3.59 -1.95 9.53
N SER A 192 -2.33 -1.88 9.12
CA SER A 192 -1.93 -1.97 7.71
C SER A 192 -1.18 -3.28 7.49
N ALA A 193 -1.84 -4.22 6.81
CA ALA A 193 -1.36 -5.59 6.67
C ALA A 193 -0.96 -5.92 5.24
N ASN A 194 0.26 -6.41 5.07
CA ASN A 194 0.78 -6.93 3.80
C ASN A 194 0.43 -8.41 3.66
N TYR A 195 -0.12 -8.80 2.50
CA TYR A 195 -0.50 -10.18 2.20
C TYR A 195 -0.28 -10.50 0.72
N PHE A 196 0.53 -11.52 0.45
CA PHE A 196 0.86 -11.97 -0.89
C PHE A 196 0.69 -13.48 -1.01
N PRO A 197 -0.49 -13.97 -1.45
CA PRO A 197 -0.66 -15.39 -1.81
C PRO A 197 0.39 -15.86 -2.83
N PHE A 198 0.89 -14.94 -3.65
CA PHE A 198 2.01 -15.16 -4.56
C PHE A 198 3.25 -15.77 -3.88
N TRP A 199 3.65 -15.26 -2.71
CA TRP A 199 4.80 -15.77 -1.94
C TRP A 199 4.47 -17.01 -1.10
N GLU A 200 3.19 -17.30 -0.94
CA GLU A 200 2.70 -18.49 -0.21
C GLU A 200 2.50 -19.70 -1.14
N LYS A 201 2.92 -19.62 -2.41
CA LYS A 201 2.81 -20.67 -3.44
C LYS A 201 1.36 -21.11 -3.69
N VAL A 202 0.41 -20.19 -3.47
CA VAL A 202 -1.01 -20.46 -3.70
C VAL A 202 -1.28 -20.53 -5.21
N ASP A 203 -2.14 -21.46 -5.64
CA ASP A 203 -2.56 -21.53 -7.03
C ASP A 203 -3.41 -20.31 -7.42
N ILE A 204 -3.23 -19.82 -8.65
CA ILE A 204 -3.91 -18.62 -9.13
C ILE A 204 -5.45 -18.72 -9.09
N ASP A 205 -6.02 -19.92 -9.27
CA ASP A 205 -7.46 -20.11 -9.28
C ASP A 205 -8.13 -19.90 -7.91
N GLY A 206 -7.36 -19.99 -6.81
CA GLY A 206 -7.84 -19.79 -5.44
C GLY A 206 -7.12 -18.68 -4.67
N ALA A 207 -6.28 -17.89 -5.33
CA ALA A 207 -5.40 -16.93 -4.68
C ALA A 207 -6.16 -15.82 -3.93
N ALA A 208 -7.18 -15.22 -4.55
CA ALA A 208 -7.98 -14.16 -3.91
C ALA A 208 -8.81 -14.71 -2.73
N ASP A 209 -9.35 -15.93 -2.83
CA ASP A 209 -10.07 -16.58 -1.73
C ASP A 209 -9.13 -16.91 -0.56
N SER A 210 -7.92 -17.40 -0.86
CA SER A 210 -6.89 -17.67 0.14
C SER A 210 -6.46 -16.40 0.86
N PHE A 211 -6.27 -15.31 0.10
CA PHE A 211 -6.06 -13.97 0.66
C PHE A 211 -7.17 -13.62 1.65
N TYR A 212 -8.43 -13.67 1.20
CA TYR A 212 -9.56 -13.21 2.00
C TYR A 212 -9.70 -13.99 3.30
N LYS A 213 -9.50 -15.32 3.25
CA LYS A 213 -9.55 -16.19 4.44
C LYS A 213 -8.55 -15.77 5.51
N ARG A 214 -7.31 -15.44 5.13
CA ARG A 214 -6.26 -14.99 6.06
C ARG A 214 -6.58 -13.58 6.56
N PHE A 215 -6.95 -12.69 5.64
CA PHE A 215 -7.27 -11.30 5.95
C PHE A 215 -8.47 -11.18 6.91
N SER A 216 -9.56 -11.93 6.69
CA SER A 216 -10.77 -11.86 7.51
C SER A 216 -10.53 -12.30 8.97
N ALA A 217 -9.61 -13.24 9.19
CA ALA A 217 -9.22 -13.66 10.54
C ALA A 217 -8.47 -12.54 11.30
N LEU A 218 -7.62 -11.80 10.58
CA LEU A 218 -6.97 -10.61 11.14
C LEU A 218 -7.99 -9.50 11.42
N VAL A 219 -8.97 -9.29 10.54
CA VAL A 219 -10.09 -8.34 10.76
C VAL A 219 -10.86 -8.69 12.02
N GLU A 220 -11.21 -9.97 12.22
CA GLU A 220 -11.89 -10.42 13.43
C GLU A 220 -11.07 -10.10 14.69
N THR A 221 -9.77 -10.39 14.67
CA THR A 221 -8.86 -10.08 15.78
C THR A 221 -8.74 -8.57 16.02
N ALA A 222 -8.55 -7.77 14.97
CA ALA A 222 -8.43 -6.32 15.07
C ALA A 222 -9.71 -5.66 15.60
N SER A 223 -10.88 -6.23 15.28
CA SER A 223 -12.17 -5.75 15.77
C SER A 223 -12.29 -5.81 17.30
N THR A 224 -11.61 -6.74 17.98
CA THR A 224 -11.60 -6.80 19.45
C THR A 224 -10.88 -5.60 20.09
N TYR A 225 -10.10 -4.87 19.30
CA TYR A 225 -9.41 -3.63 19.68
C TYR A 225 -10.09 -2.38 19.08
N ASN A 226 -11.25 -2.53 18.43
CA ASN A 226 -11.92 -1.50 17.64
C ASN A 226 -11.01 -0.87 16.56
N LYS A 227 -10.21 -1.71 15.89
CA LYS A 227 -9.32 -1.30 14.81
C LYS A 227 -9.81 -1.83 13.48
N GLU A 228 -9.80 -0.94 12.49
CA GLU A 228 -9.97 -1.32 11.09
C GLU A 228 -8.67 -1.92 10.55
N VAL A 229 -8.79 -2.77 9.52
CA VAL A 229 -7.65 -3.34 8.79
C VAL A 229 -7.70 -2.86 7.35
N ILE A 230 -6.59 -2.27 6.89
CA ILE A 230 -6.33 -1.87 5.51
C ILE A 230 -5.29 -2.85 4.94
N VAL A 231 -5.46 -3.23 3.68
CA VAL A 231 -4.45 -4.00 2.94
C VAL A 231 -3.33 -3.06 2.52
N GLY A 232 -2.17 -3.15 3.19
CA GLY A 232 -1.02 -2.31 2.89
C GLY A 232 -0.42 -2.63 1.53
N GLU A 233 -0.26 -3.92 1.25
CA GLU A 233 0.24 -4.43 -0.02
C GLU A 233 -0.37 -5.78 -0.36
N THR A 234 -0.69 -5.95 -1.64
CA THR A 234 -0.93 -7.24 -2.27
C THR A 234 -0.72 -7.12 -3.76
N GLY A 235 -0.29 -8.20 -4.43
CA GLY A 235 0.01 -8.18 -5.85
C GLY A 235 0.45 -9.53 -6.39
N TRP A 236 0.69 -9.57 -7.70
CA TRP A 236 1.16 -10.77 -8.39
C TRP A 236 2.06 -10.40 -9.57
N ALA A 237 3.28 -10.90 -9.60
CA ALA A 237 4.25 -10.60 -10.64
C ALA A 237 3.82 -11.18 -12.01
N SER A 238 3.97 -10.39 -13.07
CA SER A 238 3.60 -10.80 -14.43
C SER A 238 4.70 -11.56 -15.18
N ASP A 239 5.93 -11.55 -14.67
CA ASP A 239 7.09 -12.21 -15.29
C ASP A 239 8.18 -12.47 -14.22
N GLY A 240 9.29 -13.07 -14.65
CA GLY A 240 10.42 -13.43 -13.81
C GLY A 240 10.31 -14.83 -13.22
N THR A 241 11.30 -15.17 -12.41
CA THR A 241 11.38 -16.46 -11.70
C THR A 241 11.79 -16.23 -10.26
N GLY A 242 11.28 -17.06 -9.34
CA GLY A 242 11.66 -17.06 -7.92
C GLY A 242 11.46 -18.44 -7.32
N ALA A 243 12.39 -18.95 -6.51
CA ALA A 243 12.25 -20.30 -5.92
C ALA A 243 11.12 -20.38 -4.87
N GLY A 244 10.82 -19.23 -4.24
CA GLY A 244 9.72 -19.03 -3.29
C GLY A 244 8.39 -18.68 -3.95
N ALA A 245 8.39 -18.28 -5.22
CA ALA A 245 7.26 -17.66 -5.88
C ALA A 245 6.25 -18.67 -6.46
N SER A 246 4.98 -18.25 -6.49
CA SER A 246 3.98 -18.81 -7.41
C SER A 246 4.35 -18.49 -8.87
N PRO A 247 3.81 -19.21 -9.87
CA PRO A 247 4.12 -18.93 -11.27
C PRO A 247 3.79 -17.47 -11.67
N ALA A 248 4.84 -16.71 -11.97
CA ALA A 248 4.75 -15.34 -12.46
C ALA A 248 4.49 -15.36 -13.97
N THR A 249 3.25 -15.06 -14.35
CA THR A 249 2.87 -14.95 -15.77
C THR A 249 1.90 -13.80 -15.95
N ALA A 250 1.91 -13.19 -17.13
CA ALA A 250 1.02 -12.09 -17.48
C ALA A 250 -0.47 -12.46 -17.28
N ALA A 251 -0.84 -13.71 -17.60
CA ALA A 251 -2.19 -14.21 -17.39
C ALA A 251 -2.54 -14.34 -15.90
N ASN A 252 -1.61 -14.83 -15.07
CA ASN A 252 -1.83 -14.96 -13.64
C ASN A 252 -1.92 -13.59 -12.95
N ALA A 253 -1.03 -12.65 -13.29
CA ALA A 253 -1.09 -11.30 -12.75
C ALA A 253 -2.42 -10.61 -13.05
N ALA A 254 -2.90 -10.70 -14.30
CA ALA A 254 -4.19 -10.15 -14.69
C ALA A 254 -5.37 -10.85 -13.99
N LYS A 255 -5.31 -12.17 -13.80
CA LYS A 255 -6.33 -12.91 -13.06
C LYS A 255 -6.36 -12.53 -11.58
N TYR A 256 -5.21 -12.49 -10.92
CA TYR A 256 -5.14 -12.13 -9.50
C TYR A 256 -5.67 -10.71 -9.27
N PHE A 257 -5.22 -9.75 -10.06
CA PHE A 257 -5.69 -8.37 -9.95
C PHE A 257 -7.21 -8.27 -10.13
N TYR A 258 -7.78 -8.89 -11.17
CA TYR A 258 -9.22 -8.87 -11.40
C TYR A 258 -10.02 -9.53 -10.27
N ASP A 259 -9.61 -10.71 -9.81
CA ASP A 259 -10.32 -11.45 -8.77
C ASP A 259 -10.22 -10.71 -7.42
N PHE A 260 -9.03 -10.22 -7.06
CA PHE A 260 -8.82 -9.41 -5.85
C PHE A 260 -9.61 -8.10 -5.93
N TYR A 261 -9.58 -7.40 -7.06
CA TYR A 261 -10.33 -6.15 -7.27
C TYR A 261 -11.83 -6.36 -7.05
N THR A 262 -12.39 -7.43 -7.66
CA THR A 262 -13.81 -7.78 -7.53
C THR A 262 -14.16 -8.14 -6.08
N LEU A 263 -13.32 -8.96 -5.44
CA LEU A 263 -13.47 -9.32 -4.02
C LEU A 263 -13.42 -8.08 -3.12
N ALA A 264 -12.46 -7.18 -3.34
CA ALA A 264 -12.29 -5.97 -2.56
C ALA A 264 -13.52 -5.07 -2.67
N ALA A 265 -14.10 -4.92 -3.86
CA ALA A 265 -15.35 -4.18 -4.03
C ALA A 265 -16.54 -4.89 -3.34
N GLU A 266 -16.69 -6.22 -3.50
CA GLU A 266 -17.77 -6.98 -2.84
C GLU A 266 -17.72 -6.88 -1.31
N LYS A 267 -16.51 -6.89 -0.74
CA LYS A 267 -16.27 -6.86 0.70
C LYS A 267 -15.97 -5.47 1.25
N ASN A 268 -16.02 -4.44 0.40
CA ASN A 268 -15.68 -3.05 0.75
C ASN A 268 -14.30 -2.92 1.44
N LEU A 269 -13.28 -3.58 0.89
CA LEU A 269 -11.92 -3.55 1.42
C LEU A 269 -11.19 -2.30 0.93
N MET A 270 -10.53 -1.59 1.84
CA MET A 270 -9.52 -0.59 1.49
C MET A 270 -8.16 -1.26 1.32
N TYR A 271 -7.47 -0.90 0.23
CA TYR A 271 -6.16 -1.47 -0.11
C TYR A 271 -5.22 -0.49 -0.82
N TYR A 272 -3.93 -0.81 -0.81
CA TYR A 272 -2.98 -0.30 -1.79
C TYR A 272 -2.44 -1.47 -2.62
N TYR A 273 -2.74 -1.47 -3.92
CA TYR A 273 -2.29 -2.55 -4.79
C TYR A 273 -0.78 -2.41 -5.07
N PHE A 274 -0.07 -3.53 -5.03
CA PHE A 274 1.36 -3.61 -5.30
C PHE A 274 1.61 -4.14 -6.73
N SER A 275 2.13 -3.34 -7.64
CA SER A 275 2.48 -1.91 -7.50
C SER A 275 2.07 -1.10 -8.74
N ALA A 276 2.32 0.21 -8.74
CA ALA A 276 2.00 1.08 -9.86
C ALA A 276 2.71 0.63 -11.15
N PHE A 277 4.04 0.67 -11.17
CA PHE A 277 4.85 0.46 -12.37
C PHE A 277 5.82 -0.70 -12.15
N ASP A 278 6.17 -1.39 -13.24
CA ASP A 278 7.29 -2.33 -13.22
C ASP A 278 8.58 -1.60 -12.83
N GLU A 279 9.44 -2.32 -12.11
CA GLU A 279 10.66 -1.78 -11.48
C GLU A 279 11.90 -2.55 -11.97
N PRO A 280 12.24 -2.49 -13.27
CA PRO A 280 13.35 -3.24 -13.85
C PRO A 280 14.71 -2.85 -13.27
N TRP A 281 14.80 -1.69 -12.61
CA TRP A 281 15.98 -1.26 -11.86
C TRP A 281 16.41 -2.25 -10.77
N LYS A 282 15.50 -3.13 -10.31
CA LYS A 282 15.78 -4.21 -9.36
C LYS A 282 16.56 -5.37 -10.01
N LEU A 283 16.45 -5.59 -11.32
CA LEU A 283 17.09 -6.75 -11.98
C LEU A 283 18.61 -6.85 -11.75
N PRO A 284 19.41 -5.76 -11.80
CA PRO A 284 20.85 -5.81 -11.53
C PRO A 284 21.22 -6.07 -10.06
N THR A 285 20.28 -5.92 -9.12
CA THR A 285 20.50 -6.19 -7.69
C THR A 285 20.09 -7.62 -7.31
N LEU A 286 19.30 -8.28 -8.14
CA LEU A 286 18.71 -9.58 -7.88
C LEU A 286 19.59 -10.72 -8.41
N GLU A 287 19.48 -11.88 -7.75
CA GLU A 287 19.99 -13.12 -8.31
C GLU A 287 19.20 -13.48 -9.58
N ALA A 288 19.85 -14.08 -10.56
CA ALA A 288 19.23 -14.38 -11.85
C ALA A 288 17.96 -15.26 -11.75
N ASN A 289 17.83 -16.02 -10.67
CA ASN A 289 16.68 -16.88 -10.36
C ASN A 289 15.65 -16.24 -9.40
N GLU A 290 15.77 -14.96 -9.06
CA GLU A 290 14.88 -14.24 -8.12
C GLU A 290 14.46 -12.88 -8.72
N THR A 291 13.95 -12.88 -9.95
CA THR A 291 13.71 -11.68 -10.77
C THR A 291 12.28 -11.14 -10.74
N VAL A 292 11.36 -11.82 -10.04
CA VAL A 292 9.92 -11.48 -10.03
C VAL A 292 9.61 -10.08 -9.49
N GLU A 293 10.45 -9.57 -8.58
CA GLU A 293 10.30 -8.25 -7.95
C GLU A 293 10.29 -7.08 -8.96
N ALA A 294 10.86 -7.28 -10.16
CA ALA A 294 10.86 -6.28 -11.21
C ALA A 294 9.51 -6.13 -11.94
N TYR A 295 8.56 -7.06 -11.74
CA TYR A 295 7.41 -7.26 -12.64
C TYR A 295 6.04 -7.21 -11.96
N PHE A 296 5.92 -6.57 -10.79
CA PHE A 296 4.65 -6.44 -10.05
C PHE A 296 3.75 -5.29 -10.53
N GLY A 297 4.21 -4.44 -11.44
CA GLY A 297 3.47 -3.25 -11.86
C GLY A 297 2.15 -3.58 -12.55
N LEU A 298 1.12 -2.74 -12.32
CA LEU A 298 -0.06 -2.69 -13.19
C LEU A 298 0.30 -2.10 -14.56
N PHE A 299 1.21 -1.13 -14.55
CA PHE A 299 1.76 -0.47 -15.73
C PHE A 299 3.18 -0.97 -16.02
N THR A 300 3.60 -0.92 -17.29
CA THR A 300 5.02 -1.08 -17.65
C THR A 300 5.86 0.07 -17.10
N GLU A 301 7.19 -0.03 -17.18
CA GLU A 301 8.10 1.06 -16.79
C GLU A 301 7.78 2.37 -17.54
N GLU A 302 7.31 2.28 -18.79
CA GLU A 302 6.94 3.44 -19.62
C GLU A 302 5.55 4.02 -19.30
N GLY A 303 4.86 3.47 -18.30
CA GLY A 303 3.55 3.93 -17.85
C GLY A 303 2.38 3.52 -18.74
N VAL A 304 2.52 2.43 -19.49
CA VAL A 304 1.43 1.82 -20.27
C VAL A 304 0.76 0.74 -19.44
N LEU A 305 -0.58 0.78 -19.30
CA LEU A 305 -1.33 -0.29 -18.62
C LEU A 305 -1.08 -1.61 -19.36
N LYS A 306 -0.70 -2.66 -18.65
CA LYS A 306 -0.40 -3.96 -19.28
C LYS A 306 -1.63 -4.49 -20.04
N ASP A 307 -1.46 -4.82 -21.32
CA ASP A 307 -2.55 -5.24 -22.21
C ASP A 307 -3.38 -6.40 -21.65
N VAL A 308 -2.72 -7.36 -20.98
CA VAL A 308 -3.40 -8.52 -20.37
C VAL A 308 -4.33 -8.11 -19.21
N ILE A 309 -3.99 -7.04 -18.49
CA ILE A 309 -4.83 -6.47 -17.44
C ILE A 309 -6.00 -5.76 -18.11
N SER A 310 -5.74 -4.85 -19.04
CA SER A 310 -6.80 -4.11 -19.76
C SER A 310 -7.84 -5.05 -20.40
N ALA A 311 -7.36 -6.06 -21.15
CA ALA A 311 -8.22 -7.04 -21.82
C ALA A 311 -9.06 -7.88 -20.85
N LYS A 312 -8.63 -8.04 -19.59
CA LYS A 312 -9.38 -8.79 -18.57
C LYS A 312 -10.63 -8.01 -18.14
N PHE A 313 -10.56 -6.68 -18.04
CA PHE A 313 -11.67 -5.81 -17.67
C PHE A 313 -12.62 -5.53 -18.85
N ASP A 314 -12.10 -5.46 -20.08
CA ASP A 314 -12.93 -5.28 -21.29
C ASP A 314 -13.80 -6.51 -21.62
N ASN A 315 -13.29 -7.72 -21.35
CA ASN A 315 -13.95 -8.96 -21.73
C ASN A 315 -14.99 -9.46 -20.72
N THR A 316 -15.16 -8.78 -19.58
CA THR A 316 -16.14 -9.17 -18.58
C THR A 316 -17.43 -8.38 -18.78
N THR A 317 -18.50 -9.05 -19.19
CA THR A 317 -19.84 -8.46 -19.40
C THR A 317 -20.50 -7.91 -18.13
N ALA A 318 -19.84 -8.01 -16.98
CA ALA A 318 -20.20 -7.32 -15.76
C ALA A 318 -19.67 -5.89 -15.86
N SER A 319 -20.58 -4.95 -16.13
CA SER A 319 -20.34 -3.51 -16.09
C SER A 319 -19.98 -3.08 -14.67
N PHE A 320 -18.75 -3.34 -14.24
CA PHE A 320 -18.17 -2.73 -13.05
C PHE A 320 -17.56 -1.42 -13.53
N ASP A 321 -18.21 -0.28 -13.33
CA ASP A 321 -17.72 1.04 -13.79
C ASP A 321 -16.79 1.72 -12.77
N GLY A 322 -16.37 0.97 -11.74
CA GLY A 322 -15.53 1.45 -10.65
C GLY A 322 -16.22 2.42 -9.68
N SER A 323 -17.52 2.70 -9.84
CA SER A 323 -18.27 3.63 -8.98
C SER A 323 -18.51 3.09 -7.55
N ASP A 324 -18.45 1.77 -7.36
CA ASP A 324 -18.58 1.10 -6.06
C ASP A 324 -17.23 0.83 -5.36
N SER A 325 -16.12 1.37 -5.88
CA SER A 325 -14.81 1.20 -5.23
C SER A 325 -14.72 2.02 -3.95
N ALA A 326 -14.31 1.38 -2.85
CA ALA A 326 -14.11 2.06 -1.58
C ALA A 326 -13.08 3.20 -1.73
N THR A 327 -13.42 4.41 -1.29
CA THR A 327 -12.44 5.51 -1.30
C THR A 327 -11.66 5.47 -0.01
N ILE A 328 -10.33 5.57 -0.07
CA ILE A 328 -9.54 5.76 1.16
C ILE A 328 -9.89 7.13 1.76
N THR A 329 -10.69 7.08 2.82
CA THR A 329 -10.97 8.19 3.72
C THR A 329 -10.11 8.05 4.96
N ALA A 330 -9.76 9.16 5.62
CA ALA A 330 -9.03 9.10 6.88
C ALA A 330 -9.82 8.24 7.88
N VAL A 331 -9.23 7.11 8.29
CA VAL A 331 -9.82 6.21 9.28
C VAL A 331 -9.97 6.96 10.60
N GLY A 332 -11.20 7.04 11.14
CA GLY A 332 -11.47 7.68 12.43
C GLY A 332 -12.23 9.01 12.40
N GLY A 333 -12.81 9.40 11.27
CA GLY A 333 -13.88 10.40 11.26
C GLY A 333 -15.13 9.82 11.93
N ASP A 334 -15.49 10.33 13.11
CA ASP A 334 -16.67 9.95 13.89
C ASP A 334 -17.96 10.34 13.13
N ASP A 335 -18.35 9.52 12.15
CA ASP A 335 -19.61 9.66 11.42
C ASP A 335 -20.61 8.65 11.97
N THR A 336 -21.06 8.91 13.20
CA THR A 336 -22.22 8.23 13.79
C THR A 336 -23.49 8.67 13.04
N THR A 337 -23.77 8.06 11.89
CA THR A 337 -25.10 8.14 11.26
C THR A 337 -25.84 6.84 11.50
N THR A 338 -26.58 6.82 12.62
CA THR A 338 -27.53 5.78 12.98
C THR A 338 -28.62 5.68 11.92
N THR A 339 -28.57 4.65 11.07
CA THR A 339 -29.71 4.31 10.21
C THR A 339 -30.51 3.20 10.90
N SER A 340 -31.47 3.61 11.73
CA SER A 340 -32.45 2.72 12.31
C SER A 340 -33.41 2.21 11.23
N THR A 341 -33.26 0.95 10.85
CA THR A 341 -34.35 0.20 10.20
C THR A 341 -34.96 -0.74 11.22
N ALA A 342 -36.17 -0.38 11.64
CA ALA A 342 -37.03 -1.22 12.45
C ALA A 342 -37.55 -2.39 11.62
N SER A 343 -37.42 -3.62 12.13
CA SER A 343 -38.28 -4.74 11.76
C SER A 343 -38.78 -5.42 13.03
N ASP A 344 -40.10 -5.38 13.19
CA ASP A 344 -40.88 -6.09 14.20
C ASP A 344 -40.82 -7.62 14.04
N GLY A 345 -40.91 -8.31 15.18
CA GLY A 345 -41.37 -9.70 15.34
C GLY A 345 -40.29 -10.77 15.26
N ASP A 346 -40.21 -11.77 16.12
CA ASP A 346 -41.11 -12.18 17.21
C ASP A 346 -40.33 -13.13 18.16
N ASP A 347 -40.86 -13.22 19.37
CA ASP A 347 -40.37 -13.89 20.57
C ASP A 347 -40.32 -15.44 20.48
N ALA A 348 -39.26 -16.06 21.00
CA ALA A 348 -39.31 -17.39 21.63
C ALA A 348 -38.06 -17.67 22.48
N THR A 349 -38.32 -18.01 23.73
CA THR A 349 -37.41 -18.18 24.88
C THR A 349 -37.06 -19.64 25.16
N SER A 350 -36.11 -19.81 26.10
CA SER A 350 -35.73 -21.00 26.89
C SER A 350 -34.72 -21.96 26.24
N ASP A 351 -33.77 -22.58 26.94
CA ASP A 351 -33.25 -22.54 28.32
C ASP A 351 -32.02 -23.48 28.35
N ASP A 352 -31.13 -23.29 29.35
CA ASP A 352 -30.22 -24.29 29.98
C ASP A 352 -29.15 -25.03 29.14
N ALA A 353 -28.00 -25.50 29.64
CA ALA A 353 -27.13 -25.23 30.78
C ALA A 353 -25.93 -26.22 30.69
N THR A 354 -24.77 -25.77 31.17
CA THR A 354 -23.68 -26.51 31.88
C THR A 354 -23.01 -27.78 31.32
N GLN A 355 -21.66 -27.70 31.31
CA GLN A 355 -20.62 -28.68 31.73
C GLN A 355 -20.53 -30.02 30.94
N ASP A 356 -19.38 -30.64 30.65
CA ASP A 356 -18.19 -30.86 31.50
C ASP A 356 -17.00 -31.44 30.68
N GLU A 357 -15.80 -31.22 31.23
CA GLU A 357 -14.51 -31.96 31.21
C GLU A 357 -13.99 -32.92 30.09
N THR A 358 -12.74 -32.62 29.67
CA THR A 358 -11.54 -33.51 29.47
C THR A 358 -11.59 -34.62 28.39
N THR A 359 -10.53 -35.04 27.66
CA THR A 359 -9.10 -35.27 27.93
C THR A 359 -8.27 -35.36 26.63
N SER A 360 -6.98 -34.99 26.73
CA SER A 360 -5.75 -35.66 26.22
C SER A 360 -5.47 -35.92 24.73
N ASP A 361 -4.34 -35.31 24.33
CA ASP A 361 -3.13 -35.89 23.73
C ASP A 361 -2.96 -36.09 22.21
N ASP A 362 -1.74 -35.68 21.83
CA ASP A 362 -0.91 -36.02 20.67
C ASP A 362 -1.31 -35.53 19.29
N VAL A 363 -0.57 -34.56 18.73
CA VAL A 363 0.07 -34.67 17.40
C VAL A 363 1.30 -33.74 17.30
N GLU A 364 2.45 -34.39 17.17
CA GLU A 364 3.66 -34.11 16.37
C GLU A 364 4.10 -32.66 16.08
N ASP A 365 5.30 -32.39 16.60
CA ASP A 365 6.24 -31.32 16.25
C ASP A 365 6.74 -31.51 14.80
N ASP A 366 6.19 -30.76 13.85
CA ASP A 366 6.76 -30.62 12.51
C ASP A 366 7.49 -29.27 12.42
N THR A 367 8.80 -29.33 12.58
CA THR A 367 9.71 -28.20 12.42
C THR A 367 9.95 -27.95 10.93
N THR A 368 9.01 -27.25 10.29
CA THR A 368 9.26 -26.66 8.97
C THR A 368 10.22 -25.48 9.11
N THR A 369 11.45 -25.69 8.65
CA THR A 369 12.46 -24.67 8.38
C THR A 369 11.91 -23.62 7.42
N ALA A 370 11.55 -22.45 7.96
CA ALA A 370 11.25 -21.26 7.18
C ALA A 370 12.50 -20.86 6.36
N SER A 371 12.35 -20.88 5.04
CA SER A 371 13.34 -20.39 4.08
C SER A 371 13.56 -18.90 4.29
N SER A 372 14.81 -18.50 4.55
CA SER A 372 15.20 -17.17 5.00
C SER A 372 15.55 -16.18 3.88
N SER A 373 15.07 -16.37 2.64
CA SER A 373 15.66 -15.66 1.49
C SER A 373 14.92 -14.40 1.00
N HIS A 374 13.79 -14.00 1.60
CA HIS A 374 12.97 -12.89 1.06
C HIS A 374 12.97 -11.61 1.91
N LYS A 375 13.82 -11.53 2.93
CA LYS A 375 13.81 -10.38 3.85
C LYS A 375 14.37 -9.10 3.22
N ASP A 376 15.19 -9.16 2.18
CA ASP A 376 15.98 -7.99 1.74
C ASP A 376 15.48 -7.31 0.45
N CYS A 377 14.28 -7.65 -0.07
CA CYS A 377 13.80 -7.14 -1.37
C CYS A 377 12.73 -6.03 -1.29
N ALA A 378 12.28 -5.67 -0.08
CA ALA A 378 11.38 -4.54 0.09
C ALA A 378 12.17 -3.23 -0.03
N MET A 379 12.24 -2.69 -1.25
CA MET A 379 12.28 -1.26 -1.64
C MET A 379 12.24 -1.20 -3.15
#